data_AF-A0A318HPL6-F1
#
_entry.id   AF-A0A318HPL6-F1
#
_cell.length_a   1.000
_cell.length_b   1.000
_cell.length_c   1.000
_cell.angle_alpha   90.00
_cell.angle_beta   90.00
_cell.angle_gamma   90.00
#
_symmetry.space_group_name_H-M   'P 1'
#
loop_
_entity.id
_entity.type
_entity.pdbx_description
1 polymer ?
#
loop_
_entity_poly.entity_id
_entity_poly.type
_entity_poly.pdbx_seq_one_letter_code
_entity_poly.pdbx_strand_id
1 'polypeptide(L)'
;MMTQIQDAIKVVDEFSALSTGSVFGQISKVQFIKELKERICHPRSIVQSKNGTCGAAVLCKYVAEVNPVLFANMTIGLYTEGKFRNNGLKLIVTEAMMRGTSTDLHFKGYNRMFSVDAILQGAITNKNNWILKMNPFKGESGLSTFMYPWFIPRFIKQFVGTAFCKVVCWPTNSTLEVINYSRFFVIAMVHLGKDELFSTSLLSNHYVQIIGCSEGKVSYWSWGRACSYDATKGLGNGIHQLFILKKSDEK
;
A
#
# COMPACT_ATOMS: atom_id res chain seq x y z
N MET A 1 -8.20 17.39 5.80
CA MET A 1 -7.86 16.44 4.70
C MET A 1 -7.74 17.14 3.34
N MET A 2 -8.72 17.98 2.92
CA MET A 2 -8.61 18.74 1.66
C MET A 2 -7.37 19.64 1.57
N THR A 3 -6.98 20.31 2.66
CA THR A 3 -5.77 21.15 2.72
C THR A 3 -4.49 20.34 2.48
N GLN A 4 -4.35 19.17 3.10
CA GLN A 4 -3.18 18.30 2.92
C GLN A 4 -3.07 17.72 1.50
N ILE A 5 -4.20 17.43 0.84
CA ILE A 5 -4.19 17.02 -0.57
C ILE A 5 -3.70 18.17 -1.45
N GLN A 6 -4.17 19.40 -1.23
CA GLN A 6 -3.70 20.58 -1.95
C GLN A 6 -2.20 20.82 -1.74
N ASP A 7 -1.71 20.70 -0.50
CA ASP A 7 -0.28 20.82 -0.18
C ASP A 7 0.55 19.75 -0.90
N ALA A 8 0.06 18.51 -0.97
CA ALA A 8 0.72 17.43 -1.69
C ALA A 8 0.75 17.68 -3.20
N ILE A 9 -0.34 18.20 -3.78
CA ILE A 9 -0.38 18.58 -5.19
C ILE A 9 0.60 19.72 -5.48
N LYS A 10 0.69 20.71 -4.59
CA LYS A 10 1.67 21.80 -4.70
C LYS A 10 3.11 21.27 -4.73
N VAL A 11 3.46 20.30 -3.87
CA VAL A 11 4.77 19.62 -3.91
C VAL A 11 5.03 18.98 -5.28
N VAL A 12 4.02 18.34 -5.87
CA VAL A 12 4.16 17.72 -7.21
C VAL A 12 4.28 18.77 -8.31
N ASP A 13 3.58 19.90 -8.20
CA ASP A 13 3.65 21.02 -9.15
C ASP A 13 5.02 21.71 -9.12
N GLU A 14 5.54 21.97 -7.92
CA GLU A 14 6.90 22.47 -7.73
C GLU A 14 7.93 21.51 -8.34
N PHE A 15 7.81 20.21 -8.06
CA PHE A 15 8.65 19.20 -8.70
C PHE A 15 8.51 19.22 -10.23
N SER A 16 7.30 19.38 -10.77
CA SER A 16 7.04 19.43 -12.21
C SER A 16 7.84 20.53 -12.91
N ALA A 17 7.98 21.69 -12.29
CA ALA A 17 8.69 22.86 -12.83
C ALA A 17 10.22 22.71 -12.85
N LEU A 18 10.79 21.78 -12.09
CA LEU A 18 12.25 21.60 -12.01
C LEU A 18 12.83 20.77 -13.16
N SER A 19 14.03 21.09 -13.63
CA SER A 19 14.78 20.27 -14.59
C SER A 19 15.54 19.11 -13.91
N THR A 20 14.81 18.27 -13.18
CA THR A 20 15.39 17.12 -12.45
C THR A 20 15.35 15.84 -13.29
N GLY A 21 16.48 15.14 -13.35
CA GLY A 21 16.56 13.79 -13.94
C GLY A 21 15.90 12.70 -13.07
N SER A 22 15.93 11.47 -13.56
CA SER A 22 15.41 10.31 -12.84
C SER A 22 16.35 9.12 -12.93
N VAL A 23 16.39 8.30 -11.88
CA VAL A 23 17.05 6.98 -11.94
C VAL A 23 16.27 5.96 -12.78
N PHE A 24 15.00 6.24 -13.11
CA PHE A 24 14.15 5.43 -13.99
C PHE A 24 14.16 6.02 -15.41
N GLY A 25 15.25 5.77 -16.15
CA GLY A 25 15.46 6.38 -17.47
C GLY A 25 14.39 6.06 -18.53
N GLN A 26 13.57 5.03 -18.30
CA GLN A 26 12.51 4.58 -19.22
C GLN A 26 11.08 4.96 -18.75
N ILE A 27 10.98 5.78 -17.70
CA ILE A 27 9.69 6.26 -17.17
C ILE A 27 9.71 7.79 -17.24
N SER A 28 8.91 8.36 -18.14
CA SER A 28 8.90 9.81 -18.33
C SER A 28 8.37 10.55 -17.10
N LYS A 29 8.94 11.72 -16.81
CA LYS A 29 8.52 12.58 -15.70
C LYS A 29 7.05 13.00 -15.83
N VAL A 30 6.60 13.27 -17.06
CA VAL A 30 5.20 13.63 -17.35
C VAL A 30 4.24 12.50 -16.96
N GLN A 31 4.55 11.26 -17.34
CA GLN A 31 3.75 10.09 -16.95
C GLN A 31 3.76 9.93 -15.42
N PHE A 32 4.95 9.97 -14.81
CA PHE A 32 5.11 9.82 -13.37
C PHE A 32 4.29 10.85 -12.58
N ILE A 33 4.32 12.13 -12.97
CA ILE A 33 3.54 13.20 -12.34
C ILE A 33 2.04 12.96 -12.45
N LYS A 34 1.56 12.60 -13.64
CA LYS A 34 0.14 12.30 -13.86
C LYS A 34 -0.33 11.19 -12.93
N GLU A 35 0.44 10.10 -12.87
CA GLU A 35 0.13 8.95 -12.02
C GLU A 35 0.19 9.33 -10.53
N LEU A 36 1.19 10.11 -10.11
CA LEU A 36 1.34 10.52 -8.71
C LEU A 36 0.16 11.37 -8.24
N LYS A 37 -0.24 12.38 -9.03
CA LYS A 37 -1.41 13.21 -8.72
C LYS A 37 -2.68 12.38 -8.61
N GLU A 38 -2.88 11.42 -9.51
CA GLU A 38 -4.04 10.52 -9.49
C GLU A 38 -4.11 9.72 -8.17
N ARG A 39 -2.97 9.21 -7.68
CA ARG A 39 -2.93 8.46 -6.41
C ARG A 39 -3.14 9.36 -5.19
N ILE A 40 -2.65 10.60 -5.23
CA ILE A 40 -2.87 11.59 -4.16
C ILE A 40 -4.36 11.97 -4.09
N CYS A 41 -5.00 12.27 -5.22
CA CYS A 41 -6.41 12.65 -5.27
C CYS A 41 -7.35 11.46 -5.02
N HIS A 42 -6.94 10.27 -5.45
CA HIS A 42 -7.74 9.05 -5.36
C HIS A 42 -6.92 7.89 -4.81
N PRO A 43 -6.61 7.84 -3.50
CA PRO A 43 -5.81 6.76 -2.88
C PRO A 43 -6.39 5.36 -3.10
N ARG A 44 -7.70 5.26 -3.35
CA ARG A 44 -8.36 4.00 -3.70
C ARG A 44 -7.94 3.45 -5.08
N SER A 45 -7.30 4.23 -5.94
CA SER A 45 -6.84 3.82 -7.28
C SER A 45 -5.49 3.08 -7.29
N ILE A 46 -4.79 3.04 -6.15
CA ILE A 46 -3.53 2.29 -5.99
C ILE A 46 -3.76 0.82 -6.32
N VAL A 47 -2.90 0.24 -7.15
CA VAL A 47 -3.06 -1.14 -7.65
C VAL A 47 -1.74 -1.90 -7.59
N GLN A 48 -1.80 -3.20 -7.34
CA GLN A 48 -0.60 -4.06 -7.40
C GLN A 48 -0.48 -4.87 -8.69
N SER A 49 -1.56 -4.97 -9.46
CA SER A 49 -1.64 -5.81 -10.66
C SER A 49 -1.30 -7.27 -10.34
N LYS A 50 -0.47 -7.92 -11.15
CA LYS A 50 0.01 -9.30 -10.99
C LYS A 50 0.98 -9.47 -9.82
N ASN A 51 1.61 -8.40 -9.34
CA ASN A 51 2.62 -8.51 -8.28
C ASN A 51 2.01 -8.99 -6.96
N GLY A 52 2.77 -9.70 -6.14
CA GLY A 52 2.36 -10.12 -4.78
C GLY A 52 2.49 -9.04 -3.69
N THR A 53 2.42 -7.75 -4.04
CA THR A 53 2.78 -6.60 -3.18
C THR A 53 1.64 -6.07 -2.27
N CYS A 54 0.69 -6.91 -1.87
CA CYS A 54 -0.53 -6.47 -1.17
C CYS A 54 -0.29 -5.70 0.13
N GLY A 55 0.65 -6.17 0.95
CA GLY A 55 1.05 -5.45 2.16
C GLY A 55 1.61 -4.05 1.84
N ALA A 56 2.39 -3.92 0.76
CA ALA A 56 2.95 -2.64 0.37
C ALA A 56 1.89 -1.71 -0.23
N ALA A 57 0.93 -2.26 -0.99
CA ALA A 57 -0.18 -1.51 -1.55
C ALA A 57 -1.07 -0.90 -0.43
N VAL A 58 -1.43 -1.66 0.61
CA VAL A 58 -2.20 -1.11 1.74
C VAL A 58 -1.42 -0.05 2.53
N LEU A 59 -0.09 -0.20 2.66
CA LEU A 59 0.76 0.82 3.28
C LEU A 59 0.85 2.09 2.42
N CYS A 60 0.98 1.96 1.10
CA CYS A 60 0.95 3.10 0.17
C CYS A 60 -0.36 3.86 0.31
N LYS A 61 -1.49 3.13 0.33
CA LYS A 61 -2.82 3.72 0.51
C LYS A 61 -2.97 4.41 1.86
N TYR A 62 -2.47 3.80 2.94
CA TYR A 62 -2.47 4.42 4.26
C TYR A 62 -1.71 5.75 4.24
N VAL A 63 -0.49 5.79 3.72
CA VAL A 63 0.31 7.03 3.68
C VAL A 63 -0.37 8.09 2.80
N ALA A 64 -0.92 7.70 1.64
CA ALA A 64 -1.66 8.62 0.77
C ALA A 64 -2.90 9.24 1.44
N GLU A 65 -3.64 8.47 2.26
CA GLU A 65 -4.83 8.99 2.96
C GLU A 65 -4.48 9.83 4.20
N VAL A 66 -3.41 9.47 4.91
CA VAL A 66 -3.09 10.05 6.23
C VAL A 66 -2.07 11.17 6.16
N ASN A 67 -1.12 11.09 5.23
CA ASN A 67 -0.08 12.07 5.03
C ASN A 67 0.30 12.17 3.53
N PRO A 68 -0.59 12.75 2.69
CA PRO A 68 -0.37 12.83 1.25
C PRO A 68 0.89 13.63 0.87
N VAL A 69 1.35 14.57 1.72
CA VAL A 69 2.61 15.29 1.51
C VAL A 69 3.81 14.34 1.67
N LEU A 70 3.83 13.50 2.70
CA LEU A 70 4.84 12.45 2.84
C LEU A 70 4.77 11.46 1.68
N PHE A 71 3.57 11.10 1.22
CA PHE A 71 3.39 10.25 0.05
C PHE A 71 4.02 10.86 -1.21
N ALA A 72 3.77 12.16 -1.48
CA ALA A 72 4.36 12.87 -2.61
C ALA A 72 5.90 12.89 -2.52
N ASN A 73 6.44 13.35 -1.39
CA ASN A 73 7.88 13.47 -1.16
C ASN A 73 8.60 12.12 -1.27
N MET A 74 8.05 11.06 -0.68
CA MET A 74 8.67 9.74 -0.77
C MET A 74 8.68 9.21 -2.19
N THR A 75 7.60 9.42 -2.95
CA THR A 75 7.50 8.94 -4.33
C THR A 75 8.48 9.69 -5.22
N ILE A 76 8.54 11.02 -5.11
CA ILE A 76 9.45 11.86 -5.86
C ILE A 76 10.90 11.48 -5.55
N GLY A 77 11.29 11.37 -4.28
CA GLY A 77 12.66 10.99 -3.90
C GLY A 77 13.08 9.61 -4.41
N LEU A 78 12.17 8.63 -4.38
CA LEU A 78 12.44 7.32 -4.97
C LEU A 78 12.58 7.38 -6.49
N TYR A 79 11.79 8.22 -7.18
CA TYR A 79 11.89 8.39 -8.63
C TYR A 79 13.13 9.16 -9.07
N THR A 80 13.54 10.19 -8.34
CA THR A 80 14.68 11.06 -8.72
C THR A 80 16.02 10.50 -8.25
N GLU A 81 16.10 9.97 -7.02
CA GLU A 81 17.35 9.54 -6.40
C GLU A 81 17.44 8.03 -6.16
N GLY A 82 16.35 7.30 -6.39
CA GLY A 82 16.28 5.88 -6.06
C GLY A 82 16.23 5.57 -4.57
N LYS A 83 16.12 6.60 -3.71
CA LYS A 83 16.12 6.46 -2.25
C LYS A 83 15.31 7.56 -1.61
N PHE A 84 14.71 7.26 -0.47
CA PHE A 84 14.07 8.26 0.37
C PHE A 84 14.19 7.85 1.84
N ARG A 85 14.48 8.81 2.71
CA ARG A 85 14.54 8.60 4.16
C ARG A 85 13.50 9.49 4.82
N ASN A 86 12.70 8.90 5.69
CA ASN A 86 11.87 9.64 6.63
C ASN A 86 12.00 9.01 8.01
N ASN A 87 12.16 9.85 9.03
CA ASN A 87 12.40 9.40 10.39
C ASN A 87 13.55 8.36 10.45
N GLY A 88 13.31 7.22 11.10
CA GLY A 88 14.31 6.16 11.29
C GLY A 88 14.47 5.19 10.10
N LEU A 89 13.66 5.31 9.05
CA LEU A 89 13.58 4.30 7.98
C LEU A 89 13.93 4.89 6.61
N LYS A 90 14.76 4.15 5.86
CA LYS A 90 15.16 4.44 4.49
C LYS A 90 14.59 3.41 3.53
N LEU A 91 13.92 3.88 2.48
CA LEU A 91 13.45 3.12 1.33
C LEU A 91 14.45 3.29 0.18
N ILE A 92 14.67 2.23 -0.58
CA ILE A 92 15.64 2.19 -1.68
C ILE A 92 15.06 1.32 -2.80
N VAL A 93 15.10 1.81 -4.03
CA VAL A 93 14.78 1.02 -5.23
C VAL A 93 16.02 0.25 -5.67
N THR A 94 15.83 -0.93 -6.25
CA THR A 94 16.96 -1.76 -6.72
C THR A 94 17.38 -1.34 -8.13
N GLU A 95 18.61 -1.65 -8.52
CA GLU A 95 19.04 -1.43 -9.92
C GLU A 95 18.16 -2.19 -10.93
N ALA A 96 17.64 -3.35 -10.54
CA ALA A 96 16.71 -4.11 -11.36
C ALA A 96 15.39 -3.35 -11.60
N MET A 97 14.89 -2.63 -10.58
CA MET A 97 13.73 -1.75 -10.73
C MET A 97 14.04 -0.58 -11.66
N MET A 98 15.21 0.05 -11.53
CA MET A 98 15.61 1.22 -12.32
C MET A 98 15.65 0.94 -13.84
N ARG A 99 15.86 -0.32 -14.23
CA ARG A 99 15.84 -0.78 -15.63
C ARG A 99 14.44 -1.08 -16.17
N GLY A 100 13.41 -1.08 -15.34
CA GLY A 100 12.04 -1.36 -15.74
C GLY A 100 11.44 -0.26 -16.62
N THR A 101 10.56 -0.66 -17.53
CA THR A 101 9.88 0.23 -18.48
C THR A 101 8.38 0.30 -18.19
N SER A 102 7.71 1.33 -18.71
CA SER A 102 6.24 1.41 -18.63
C SER A 102 5.54 0.23 -19.30
N THR A 103 6.13 -0.36 -20.34
CA THR A 103 5.58 -1.52 -21.06
C THR A 103 5.60 -2.77 -20.19
N ASP A 104 6.64 -2.94 -19.37
CA ASP A 104 6.79 -4.10 -18.48
C ASP A 104 5.67 -4.18 -17.42
N LEU A 105 4.97 -3.07 -17.18
CA LEU A 105 3.85 -2.99 -16.23
C LEU A 105 2.50 -3.44 -16.82
N HIS A 106 2.48 -3.90 -18.08
CA HIS A 106 1.33 -4.47 -18.74
C HIS A 106 1.38 -6.00 -18.70
N PHE A 107 0.71 -6.60 -17.71
CA PHE A 107 0.64 -8.05 -17.58
C PHE A 107 -0.64 -8.59 -18.18
N LYS A 108 -0.52 -9.55 -19.11
CA LYS A 108 -1.68 -10.21 -19.76
C LYS A 108 -2.63 -10.79 -18.71
N GLY A 109 -3.90 -10.38 -18.77
CA GLY A 109 -4.95 -10.86 -17.86
C GLY A 109 -5.07 -10.12 -16.51
N TYR A 110 -4.30 -9.06 -16.30
CA TYR A 110 -4.32 -8.25 -15.08
C TYR A 110 -4.54 -6.77 -15.39
N ASN A 111 -5.07 -6.02 -14.42
CA ASN A 111 -5.12 -4.56 -14.52
C ASN A 111 -3.70 -4.00 -14.69
N ARG A 112 -3.52 -2.95 -15.50
CA ARG A 112 -2.23 -2.29 -15.65
C ARG A 112 -1.69 -1.82 -14.29
N MET A 113 -0.40 -2.06 -14.03
CA MET A 113 0.28 -1.43 -12.90
C MET A 113 0.80 -0.05 -13.32
N PHE A 114 0.71 0.92 -12.44
CA PHE A 114 1.25 2.26 -12.69
C PHE A 114 2.68 2.35 -12.18
N SER A 115 3.51 3.17 -12.81
CA SER A 115 4.92 3.32 -12.45
C SER A 115 5.11 3.79 -11.01
N VAL A 116 4.28 4.73 -10.54
CA VAL A 116 4.27 5.18 -9.14
C VAL A 116 4.02 4.03 -8.18
N ASP A 117 3.04 3.18 -8.48
CA ASP A 117 2.71 2.01 -7.66
C ASP A 117 3.85 0.99 -7.66
N ALA A 118 4.46 0.73 -8.82
CA ALA A 118 5.60 -0.18 -8.95
C ALA A 118 6.81 0.30 -8.14
N ILE A 119 7.16 1.59 -8.26
CA ILE A 119 8.30 2.19 -7.56
C ILE A 119 8.10 2.11 -6.04
N LEU A 120 6.95 2.56 -5.54
CA LEU A 120 6.66 2.58 -4.12
C LEU A 120 6.57 1.17 -3.53
N GLN A 121 5.75 0.32 -4.14
CA GLN A 121 5.51 -1.02 -3.62
C GLN A 121 6.77 -1.88 -3.68
N GLY A 122 7.57 -1.75 -4.74
CA GLY A 122 8.87 -2.41 -4.83
C GLY A 122 9.84 -1.95 -3.75
N ALA A 123 9.94 -0.64 -3.48
CA ALA A 123 10.83 -0.10 -2.45
C ALA A 123 10.42 -0.55 -1.04
N ILE A 124 9.12 -0.53 -0.74
CA ILE A 124 8.58 -0.98 0.56
C ILE A 124 8.79 -2.48 0.72
N THR A 125 8.46 -3.30 -0.28
CA THR A 125 8.61 -4.75 -0.16
C THR A 125 10.07 -5.17 -0.08
N ASN A 126 10.97 -4.55 -0.86
CA ASN A 126 12.40 -4.80 -0.74
C ASN A 126 12.99 -4.34 0.60
N LYS A 127 12.38 -3.33 1.25
CA LYS A 127 12.77 -2.95 2.61
C LYS A 127 12.29 -3.97 3.64
N ASN A 128 11.14 -4.59 3.43
CA ASN A 128 10.64 -5.69 4.24
C ASN A 128 11.46 -6.98 4.03
N ASN A 129 11.84 -7.27 2.79
CA ASN A 129 12.47 -8.53 2.39
C ASN A 129 13.97 -8.36 2.12
N TRP A 130 14.80 -8.77 3.09
CA TRP A 130 16.26 -8.61 2.98
C TRP A 130 16.95 -9.75 2.21
N ILE A 131 16.28 -10.89 2.04
CA ILE A 131 16.87 -12.10 1.44
C ILE A 131 16.59 -12.13 -0.06
N LEU A 132 15.33 -11.94 -0.46
CA LEU A 132 14.91 -11.98 -1.86
C LEU A 132 14.41 -10.61 -2.28
N LYS A 133 15.17 -9.94 -3.13
CA LYS A 133 14.74 -8.69 -3.75
C LYS A 133 13.74 -9.00 -4.85
N MET A 134 12.63 -8.26 -4.88
CA MET A 134 11.67 -8.30 -5.95
C MET A 134 11.92 -7.23 -7.02
N ASN A 135 11.46 -7.51 -8.24
CA ASN A 135 11.26 -6.52 -9.27
C ASN A 135 9.77 -6.44 -9.69
N PRO A 136 9.02 -5.39 -9.30
CA PRO A 136 7.61 -5.24 -9.66
C PRO A 136 7.39 -5.08 -11.18
N PHE A 137 8.42 -4.70 -11.94
CA PHE A 137 8.36 -4.66 -13.41
C PHE A 137 8.40 -6.07 -14.04
N LYS A 138 8.64 -7.13 -13.27
CA LYS A 138 8.58 -8.52 -13.76
C LYS A 138 7.31 -9.27 -13.38
N GLY A 139 6.39 -8.65 -12.64
CA GLY A 139 5.14 -9.29 -12.22
C GLY A 139 5.39 -10.43 -11.23
N GLU A 140 6.33 -10.23 -10.31
CA GLU A 140 6.79 -11.26 -9.36
C GLU A 140 5.79 -11.50 -8.23
N SER A 141 5.74 -12.74 -7.75
CA SER A 141 4.88 -13.18 -6.65
C SER A 141 5.59 -14.24 -5.80
N GLY A 142 5.00 -14.61 -4.67
CA GLY A 142 5.59 -15.60 -3.74
C GLY A 142 6.56 -14.99 -2.74
N LEU A 143 7.55 -15.77 -2.28
CA LEU A 143 8.44 -15.44 -1.15
C LEU A 143 9.18 -14.10 -1.28
N SER A 144 9.52 -13.65 -2.48
CA SER A 144 10.14 -12.32 -2.71
C SER A 144 9.18 -11.15 -2.43
N THR A 145 7.88 -11.41 -2.39
CA THR A 145 6.84 -10.38 -2.34
C THR A 145 6.06 -10.32 -1.02
N PHE A 146 6.24 -11.31 -0.15
CA PHE A 146 5.57 -11.36 1.15
C PHE A 146 5.92 -10.16 2.01
N MET A 147 4.92 -9.64 2.72
CA MET A 147 5.10 -8.69 3.81
C MET A 147 4.97 -9.40 5.14
N TYR A 148 5.98 -9.28 5.98
CA TYR A 148 5.94 -9.87 7.31
C TYR A 148 5.07 -9.02 8.25
N PRO A 149 4.24 -9.64 9.10
CA PRO A 149 3.32 -8.91 9.98
C PRO A 149 4.00 -7.87 10.88
N TRP A 150 5.20 -8.17 11.38
CA TRP A 150 5.98 -7.27 12.22
C TRP A 150 6.45 -6.00 11.49
N PHE A 151 6.51 -6.03 10.15
CA PHE A 151 6.97 -4.90 9.37
C PHE A 151 5.95 -3.75 9.35
N ILE A 152 4.64 -4.04 9.38
CA ILE A 152 3.60 -3.01 9.40
C ILE A 152 3.76 -2.04 10.59
N PRO A 153 3.71 -2.49 11.87
CA PRO A 153 3.88 -1.58 13.01
C PRO A 153 5.24 -0.88 13.00
N ARG A 154 6.30 -1.56 12.53
CA ARG A 154 7.62 -0.92 12.37
C ARG A 154 7.59 0.20 11.34
N PHE A 155 6.96 0.00 10.19
CA PHE A 155 6.85 1.00 9.13
C PHE A 155 6.04 2.21 9.61
N ILE A 156 4.90 1.98 10.26
CA ILE A 156 4.06 3.05 10.82
C ILE A 156 4.85 3.90 11.83
N LYS A 157 5.53 3.25 12.78
CA LYS A 157 6.31 3.94 13.80
C LYS A 157 7.58 4.61 13.27
N GLN A 158 8.39 3.89 12.49
CA GLN A 158 9.74 4.33 12.10
C GLN A 158 9.78 5.11 10.79
N PHE A 159 8.77 5.01 9.93
CA PHE A 159 8.70 5.74 8.68
C PHE A 159 7.62 6.81 8.72
N VAL A 160 6.35 6.47 9.00
CA VAL A 160 5.27 7.47 9.01
C VAL A 160 5.39 8.42 10.19
N GLY A 161 5.85 7.92 11.35
CA GLY A 161 6.04 8.72 12.57
C GLY A 161 4.85 8.65 13.53
N THR A 162 3.85 7.81 13.27
CA THR A 162 2.70 7.60 14.15
C THR A 162 2.98 6.42 15.09
N ALA A 163 2.80 6.60 16.40
CA ALA A 163 3.03 5.53 17.37
C ALA A 163 1.84 4.54 17.49
N PHE A 164 0.65 4.95 17.07
CA PHE A 164 -0.56 4.15 17.26
C PHE A 164 -0.73 3.07 16.18
N CYS A 165 -0.51 1.83 16.58
CA CYS A 165 -0.90 0.63 15.84
C CYS A 165 -1.38 -0.40 16.86
N LYS A 166 -2.71 -0.58 16.97
CA LYS A 166 -3.28 -1.66 17.78
C LYS A 166 -3.36 -2.92 16.94
N VAL A 167 -2.76 -3.98 17.46
CA VAL A 167 -2.76 -5.30 16.81
C VAL A 167 -3.79 -6.18 17.49
N VAL A 168 -4.69 -6.80 16.71
CA VAL A 168 -5.70 -7.74 17.20
C VAL A 168 -5.61 -9.02 16.40
N CYS A 169 -5.36 -10.15 17.06
CA CYS A 169 -5.33 -11.46 16.39
C CYS A 169 -6.72 -12.10 16.44
N TRP A 170 -7.10 -12.79 15.36
CA TRP A 170 -8.35 -13.56 15.23
C TRP A 170 -9.60 -12.78 15.67
N PRO A 171 -9.89 -11.61 15.06
CA PRO A 171 -11.02 -10.77 15.46
C PRO A 171 -12.37 -11.48 15.26
N THR A 172 -13.32 -11.20 16.15
CA THR A 172 -14.73 -11.62 16.01
C THR A 172 -15.55 -10.58 15.23
N ASN A 173 -16.79 -10.91 14.83
CA ASN A 173 -17.74 -9.92 14.28
C ASN A 173 -17.93 -8.72 15.21
N SER A 174 -18.16 -8.99 16.51
CA SER A 174 -18.30 -7.93 17.51
C SER A 174 -17.06 -7.05 17.60
N THR A 175 -15.86 -7.62 17.40
CA THR A 175 -14.62 -6.84 17.31
C THR A 175 -14.62 -5.89 16.11
N LEU A 176 -15.12 -6.34 14.95
CA LEU A 176 -15.16 -5.52 13.73
C LEU A 176 -16.23 -4.44 13.81
N GLU A 177 -17.42 -4.75 14.32
CA GLU A 177 -18.57 -3.85 14.39
C GLU A 177 -18.34 -2.62 15.30
N VAL A 178 -17.50 -2.76 16.33
CA VAL A 178 -17.21 -1.64 17.24
C VAL A 178 -16.09 -0.71 16.74
N ILE A 179 -15.43 -1.03 15.62
CA ILE A 179 -14.36 -0.18 15.08
C ILE A 179 -14.96 1.05 14.38
N ASN A 180 -14.50 2.23 14.77
CA ASN A 180 -14.81 3.45 14.04
C ASN A 180 -13.94 3.58 12.78
N TYR A 181 -14.39 3.00 11.67
CA TYR A 181 -13.70 3.03 10.37
C TYR A 181 -13.56 4.43 9.76
N SER A 182 -14.27 5.44 10.27
CA SER A 182 -14.03 6.84 9.87
C SER A 182 -12.75 7.41 10.48
N ARG A 183 -12.42 7.01 11.73
CA ARG A 183 -11.23 7.47 12.48
C ARG A 183 -10.02 6.57 12.31
N PHE A 184 -10.23 5.29 12.02
CA PHE A 184 -9.17 4.30 11.88
C PHE A 184 -9.03 3.77 10.45
N PHE A 185 -7.79 3.51 10.06
CA PHE A 185 -7.44 2.73 8.89
C PHE A 185 -7.09 1.32 9.37
N VAL A 186 -7.85 0.32 8.92
CA VAL A 186 -7.73 -1.05 9.43
C VAL A 186 -7.13 -1.92 8.35
N ILE A 187 -5.88 -2.37 8.54
CA ILE A 187 -5.28 -3.38 7.67
C ILE A 187 -5.62 -4.75 8.25
N ALA A 188 -6.13 -5.65 7.41
CA ALA A 188 -6.36 -7.05 7.77
C ALA A 188 -5.40 -7.95 7.00
N MET A 189 -4.78 -8.86 7.75
CA MET A 189 -4.06 -10.02 7.22
C MET A 189 -5.04 -11.17 7.13
N VAL A 190 -5.20 -11.70 5.92
CA VAL A 190 -6.24 -12.67 5.58
C VAL A 190 -5.63 -13.83 4.79
N HIS A 191 -6.36 -14.94 4.74
CA HIS A 191 -6.18 -15.88 3.65
C HIS A 191 -7.24 -15.62 2.58
N LEU A 192 -6.80 -15.28 1.38
CA LEU A 192 -7.71 -15.15 0.24
C LEU A 192 -7.89 -16.53 -0.40
N GLY A 193 -9.12 -17.07 -0.31
CA GLY A 193 -9.50 -18.33 -0.93
C GLY A 193 -9.87 -18.19 -2.41
N LYS A 194 -10.54 -19.21 -2.96
CA LYS A 194 -11.15 -19.11 -4.29
C LYS A 194 -12.24 -18.03 -4.26
N ASP A 195 -12.43 -17.34 -5.39
CA ASP A 195 -13.41 -16.27 -5.59
C ASP A 195 -13.18 -14.96 -4.80
N GLU A 196 -11.92 -14.69 -4.40
CA GLU A 196 -11.53 -13.50 -3.63
C GLU A 196 -12.20 -13.37 -2.25
N LEU A 197 -12.87 -14.44 -1.79
CA LEU A 197 -13.46 -14.52 -0.46
C LEU A 197 -12.42 -14.92 0.57
N PHE A 198 -12.60 -14.48 1.82
CA PHE A 198 -11.69 -14.91 2.89
C PHE A 198 -11.97 -16.37 3.23
N SER A 199 -10.90 -17.15 3.39
CA SER A 199 -10.97 -18.55 3.76
C SER A 199 -10.43 -18.77 5.17
N THR A 200 -10.86 -19.87 5.79
CA THR A 200 -10.48 -20.29 7.13
C THR A 200 -9.11 -20.97 7.21
N SER A 201 -8.31 -20.93 6.13
CA SER A 201 -6.97 -21.51 6.13
C SER A 201 -6.08 -20.84 7.17
N LEU A 202 -5.24 -21.64 7.84
CA LEU A 202 -4.23 -21.15 8.79
C LEU A 202 -3.03 -20.48 8.11
N LEU A 203 -2.95 -20.51 6.78
CA LEU A 203 -1.89 -19.86 6.00
C LEU A 203 -2.35 -18.47 5.52
N SER A 204 -1.97 -17.40 6.18
CA SER A 204 -2.17 -16.05 5.65
C SER A 204 -1.32 -15.80 4.40
N ASN A 205 -1.90 -15.20 3.36
CA ASN A 205 -1.16 -14.86 2.13
C ASN A 205 -1.44 -13.44 1.63
N HIS A 206 -2.33 -12.69 2.28
CA HIS A 206 -2.86 -11.48 1.69
C HIS A 206 -3.16 -10.38 2.71
N TYR A 207 -3.06 -9.13 2.26
CA TYR A 207 -3.39 -7.93 3.04
C TYR A 207 -4.43 -7.09 2.32
N VAL A 208 -5.45 -6.68 3.06
CA VAL A 208 -6.54 -5.82 2.59
C VAL A 208 -6.77 -4.69 3.59
N GLN A 209 -7.51 -3.66 3.19
CA GLN A 209 -8.05 -2.69 4.14
C GLN A 209 -9.50 -3.05 4.45
N ILE A 210 -9.88 -3.20 5.71
CA ILE A 210 -11.29 -3.26 6.10
C ILE A 210 -11.85 -1.84 6.15
N ILE A 211 -12.95 -1.61 5.43
CA ILE A 211 -13.59 -0.29 5.31
C ILE A 211 -14.90 -0.18 6.10
N GLY A 212 -15.48 -1.30 6.51
CA GLY A 212 -16.69 -1.33 7.33
C GLY A 212 -17.13 -2.74 7.68
N CYS A 213 -17.94 -2.86 8.73
CA CYS A 213 -18.64 -4.08 9.09
C CYS A 213 -20.05 -3.69 9.57
N SER A 214 -21.08 -4.28 8.99
CA SER A 214 -22.48 -4.06 9.38
C SER A 214 -23.27 -5.34 9.20
N GLU A 215 -24.04 -5.75 10.21
CA GLU A 215 -24.93 -6.92 10.17
C GLU A 215 -24.19 -8.20 9.71
N GLY A 216 -22.96 -8.40 10.20
CA GLY A 216 -22.12 -9.53 9.79
C GLY A 216 -21.59 -9.47 8.35
N LYS A 217 -21.76 -8.36 7.61
CA LYS A 217 -21.15 -8.13 6.29
C LYS A 217 -19.92 -7.24 6.40
N VAL A 218 -18.76 -7.77 6.02
CA VAL A 218 -17.49 -7.04 6.04
C VAL A 218 -17.21 -6.48 4.65
N SER A 219 -17.06 -5.16 4.59
CA SER A 219 -16.63 -4.44 3.40
C SER A 219 -15.12 -4.20 3.48
N TYR A 220 -14.41 -4.44 2.39
CA TYR A 220 -12.96 -4.29 2.31
C TYR A 220 -12.51 -3.70 0.97
N TRP A 221 -11.32 -3.11 0.96
CA TRP A 221 -10.61 -2.70 -0.24
C TRP A 221 -9.46 -3.65 -0.51
N SER A 222 -9.38 -4.12 -1.75
CA SER A 222 -8.28 -4.93 -2.28
C SER A 222 -7.98 -4.46 -3.71
N TRP A 223 -6.74 -4.03 -3.96
CA TRP A 223 -6.21 -3.82 -5.32
C TRP A 223 -6.96 -2.84 -6.22
N GLY A 224 -7.38 -1.71 -5.68
CA GLY A 224 -8.14 -0.75 -6.47
C GLY A 224 -9.64 -1.01 -6.53
N ARG A 225 -10.12 -2.06 -5.84
CA ARG A 225 -11.53 -2.48 -5.83
C ARG A 225 -12.09 -2.49 -4.41
N ALA A 226 -13.36 -2.12 -4.30
CA ALA A 226 -14.16 -2.35 -3.11
C ALA A 226 -14.89 -3.68 -3.25
N CYS A 227 -14.80 -4.51 -2.22
CA CYS A 227 -15.37 -5.85 -2.16
C CYS A 227 -16.14 -6.00 -0.84
N SER A 228 -16.99 -7.03 -0.75
CA SER A 228 -17.69 -7.36 0.48
C SER A 228 -17.87 -8.87 0.61
N TYR A 229 -17.86 -9.39 1.84
CA TYR A 229 -18.16 -10.78 2.12
C TYR A 229 -18.93 -10.94 3.44
N ASP A 230 -19.64 -12.05 3.59
CA ASP A 230 -20.32 -12.40 4.82
C ASP A 230 -19.33 -13.00 5.83
N ALA A 231 -19.21 -12.35 6.98
CA ALA A 231 -18.23 -12.62 8.02
C ALA A 231 -18.44 -13.97 8.73
N THR A 232 -19.61 -14.59 8.59
CA THR A 232 -19.98 -15.87 9.22
C THR A 232 -19.13 -17.07 8.77
N LYS A 233 -18.17 -16.85 7.86
CA LYS A 233 -17.27 -17.86 7.29
C LYS A 233 -16.09 -18.19 8.23
N GLY A 234 -16.38 -18.83 9.38
CA GLY A 234 -15.44 -19.62 10.20
C GLY A 234 -14.46 -18.86 11.12
N LEU A 235 -13.35 -19.51 11.52
CA LEU A 235 -12.42 -19.04 12.57
C LEU A 235 -11.88 -17.63 12.25
N GLY A 236 -12.14 -16.67 13.14
CA GLY A 236 -11.71 -15.28 12.98
C GLY A 236 -12.26 -14.59 11.72
N ASN A 237 -13.35 -15.10 11.13
CA ASN A 237 -13.94 -14.63 9.87
C ASN A 237 -12.97 -14.68 8.66
N GLY A 238 -11.97 -15.58 8.69
CA GLY A 238 -10.88 -15.63 7.72
C GLY A 238 -9.85 -14.49 7.85
N ILE A 239 -9.93 -13.71 8.93
CA ILE A 239 -8.98 -12.66 9.29
C ILE A 239 -8.08 -13.18 10.43
N HIS A 240 -6.78 -13.18 10.19
CA HIS A 240 -5.80 -13.66 11.16
C HIS A 240 -5.34 -12.55 12.09
N GLN A 241 -5.20 -11.34 11.54
CA GLN A 241 -4.68 -10.20 12.29
C GLN A 241 -5.21 -8.89 11.73
N LEU A 242 -5.58 -7.97 12.63
CA LEU A 242 -5.87 -6.58 12.33
C LEU A 242 -4.73 -5.69 12.81
N PHE A 243 -4.40 -4.69 12.00
CA PHE A 243 -3.59 -3.54 12.38
C PHE A 243 -4.50 -2.31 12.29
N ILE A 244 -4.89 -1.79 13.44
CA ILE A 244 -5.77 -0.63 13.56
C ILE A 244 -4.89 0.61 13.72
N LEU A 245 -4.87 1.44 12.69
CA LEU A 245 -4.02 2.61 12.56
C LEU A 245 -4.85 3.88 12.65
N LYS A 246 -4.35 4.93 13.31
CA LYS A 246 -5.06 6.22 13.36
C LYS A 246 -4.94 6.93 12.00
N LYS A 247 -6.05 7.53 11.51
CA LYS A 247 -6.05 8.30 10.25
C LYS A 247 -5.56 9.74 10.40
N SER A 248 -5.63 10.29 11.60
CA SER A 248 -5.04 11.58 11.95
C SER A 248 -4.95 11.69 13.46
N ASP A 249 -3.93 12.38 13.97
CA ASP A 249 -4.03 12.94 15.30
C ASP A 249 -5.03 14.09 15.25
N GLU A 250 -6.27 13.84 15.67
CA GLU A 250 -7.10 14.93 16.18
C GLU A 250 -6.26 15.62 17.27
N LYS A 251 -5.81 16.83 16.97
CA LYS A 251 -5.50 17.83 17.98
C LYS A 251 -6.80 18.49 18.40
#